data_AF-A0A7C6FV66-F1
#
_entry.id   AF-A0A7C6FV66-F1
#
_cell.length_a   1.000
_cell.length_b   1.000
_cell.length_c   1.000
_cell.angle_alpha   90.00
_cell.angle_beta   90.00
_cell.angle_gamma   90.00
#
_symmetry.space_group_name_H-M   'P 1'
#
loop_
_entity.id
_entity.type
_entity.pdbx_description
1 polymer ?
#
loop_
_entity_poly.entity_id
_entity_poly.type
_entity_poly.pdbx_seq_one_letter_code
_entity_poly.pdbx_strand_id
1 'polypeptide(L)'
;MKSNKSIFIIFFLVLLVSTVGFTEEQVITPQELEGKTLPQIYMMRNEIFAQRGRPFKTYELNNYFRSQDWYQIGVNEDGTV
;
A
#
# COMPACT_ATOMS: atom_id res chain seq x y z
N MET A 1 16.43 38.27 24.19
CA MET A 1 15.44 37.24 23.76
C MET A 1 15.97 36.60 22.48
N LYS A 2 16.61 35.43 22.56
CA LYS A 2 17.34 34.81 21.43
C LYS A 2 16.31 34.11 20.52
N SER A 3 16.31 34.41 19.23
CA SER A 3 15.25 33.99 18.31
C SER A 3 15.37 32.50 17.92
N ASN A 4 14.30 31.75 18.13
CA ASN A 4 14.19 30.28 17.99
C ASN A 4 14.07 29.80 16.52
N LYS A 5 14.57 30.57 15.56
CA LYS A 5 14.36 30.31 14.11
C LYS A 5 14.89 28.95 13.66
N SER A 6 15.95 28.45 14.30
CA SER A 6 16.53 27.13 14.04
C SER A 6 15.62 25.97 14.46
N ILE A 7 14.79 26.15 15.51
CA ILE A 7 13.84 25.12 15.95
C ILE A 7 12.71 24.95 14.94
N PHE A 8 12.23 26.05 14.35
CA PHE A 8 11.23 26.02 13.29
C PHE A 8 11.74 25.31 12.03
N ILE A 9 13.00 25.56 11.65
CA ILE A 9 13.63 24.92 10.49
C ILE A 9 13.79 23.41 10.71
N ILE A 10 14.20 22.99 11.91
CA ILE A 10 14.33 21.57 12.26
C ILE A 10 12.96 20.89 12.28
N PHE A 11 11.94 21.55 12.85
CA PHE A 11 10.58 21.03 12.86
C PHE A 11 10.01 20.87 11.43
N PHE A 12 10.30 21.83 10.55
CA PHE A 12 9.92 21.77 9.14
C PHE A 12 10.65 20.66 8.38
N LEU A 13 11.93 20.43 8.67
CA LEU A 13 12.72 19.35 8.06
C LEU A 13 12.23 17.96 8.48
N VAL A 14 11.83 17.79 9.75
CA VAL A 14 11.27 16.53 10.29
C VAL A 14 9.89 16.23 9.69
N LEU A 15 9.07 17.25 9.47
CA LEU A 15 7.79 17.13 8.76
C LEU A 15 7.98 16.70 7.30
N LEU A 16 9.04 17.15 6.63
CA LEU A 16 9.32 16.85 5.22
C LEU A 16 9.78 15.39 5.01
N VAL A 17 10.51 14.81 5.98
CA VAL A 17 10.91 13.39 5.94
C VAL A 17 9.72 12.45 6.16
N SER A 18 8.70 12.88 6.90
CA SER A 18 7.51 12.06 7.23
C SER A 18 6.58 11.82 6.02
N THR A 19 6.70 12.62 4.95
CA THR A 19 5.83 12.51 3.76
C THR A 19 6.38 11.62 2.66
N VAL A 20 7.64 11.18 2.76
CA VAL A 20 8.26 10.34 1.74
C VAL A 20 7.88 8.88 2.04
N GLY A 21 6.80 8.41 1.43
CA GLY A 21 6.39 7.01 1.51
C GLY A 21 7.46 6.11 0.89
N PHE A 22 8.14 5.30 1.70
CA PHE A 22 8.99 4.23 1.21
C PHE A 22 8.08 3.13 0.62
N THR A 23 8.19 2.88 -0.68
CA THR A 23 7.57 1.71 -1.29
C THR A 23 8.51 0.52 -1.10
N GLU A 24 8.25 -0.31 -0.09
CA GLU A 24 8.96 -1.58 0.06
C GLU A 24 8.43 -2.58 -0.97
N GLU A 25 9.28 -3.00 -1.90
CA GLU A 25 8.96 -4.08 -2.82
C GLU A 25 9.15 -5.42 -2.10
N GLN A 26 8.06 -5.97 -1.55
CA GLN A 26 8.08 -7.22 -0.82
C GLN A 26 8.02 -8.43 -1.78
N VAL A 27 9.04 -9.27 -1.74
CA VAL A 27 9.07 -10.55 -2.47
C VAL A 27 8.61 -11.67 -1.55
N ILE A 28 7.57 -12.40 -1.94
CA ILE A 28 7.13 -13.60 -1.21
C ILE A 28 8.11 -14.74 -1.44
N THR A 29 8.61 -15.32 -0.37
CA THR A 29 9.52 -16.46 -0.38
C THR A 29 8.76 -17.80 -0.30
N PRO A 30 9.31 -18.91 -0.83
CA PRO A 30 8.67 -20.23 -0.71
C PRO A 30 8.41 -20.66 0.74
N GLN A 31 9.26 -20.24 1.68
CA GLN A 31 9.11 -20.55 3.10
C GLN A 31 7.85 -19.92 3.70
N GLU A 32 7.46 -18.72 3.26
CA GLU A 32 6.23 -18.05 3.74
C GLU A 32 4.95 -18.73 3.26
N LEU A 33 5.05 -19.54 2.20
CA LEU A 33 3.98 -20.37 1.66
C LEU A 33 3.84 -21.70 2.40
N GLU A 34 4.84 -22.11 3.18
CA GLU A 34 4.81 -23.37 3.91
C GLU A 34 3.67 -23.36 4.94
N GLY A 35 2.87 -24.44 4.96
CA GLY A 35 1.70 -24.56 5.84
C GLY A 35 0.50 -23.68 5.47
N LYS A 36 0.57 -22.86 4.40
CA LYS A 36 -0.58 -22.12 3.88
C LYS A 36 -1.51 -23.05 3.10
N THR A 37 -2.81 -22.87 3.30
CA THR A 37 -3.85 -23.50 2.49
C THR A 37 -3.98 -22.79 1.13
N LEU A 38 -4.55 -23.48 0.13
CA LEU A 38 -4.81 -22.89 -1.19
C LEU A 38 -5.60 -21.56 -1.13
N PRO A 39 -6.67 -21.42 -0.33
CA PRO A 39 -7.36 -20.14 -0.18
C PRO A 39 -6.48 -19.02 0.37
N GLN A 40 -5.60 -19.33 1.33
CA GLN A 40 -4.68 -18.33 1.89
C GLN A 40 -3.66 -17.86 0.84
N ILE A 41 -3.05 -18.79 0.10
CA ILE A 41 -2.13 -18.47 -0.99
C ILE A 41 -2.84 -17.64 -2.07
N TYR A 42 -4.09 -17.99 -2.37
CA TYR A 42 -4.93 -17.24 -3.31
C TYR A 42 -5.14 -15.79 -2.86
N MET A 43 -5.46 -15.56 -1.57
CA MET A 43 -5.62 -14.20 -1.04
C MET A 43 -4.31 -13.42 -1.06
N MET A 44 -3.19 -14.02 -0.60
CA MET A 44 -1.87 -13.39 -0.61
C MET A 44 -1.47 -12.90 -2.02
N ARG A 45 -1.69 -13.74 -3.04
CA ARG A 45 -1.41 -13.36 -4.43
C ARG A 45 -2.30 -12.19 -4.89
N ASN A 46 -3.59 -12.21 -4.53
CA ASN A 46 -4.48 -11.13 -4.93
C ASN A 46 -4.17 -9.82 -4.19
N GLU A 47 -3.69 -9.88 -2.95
CA GLU A 47 -3.25 -8.70 -2.20
C GLU A 47 -2.10 -7.98 -2.91
N ILE A 48 -1.12 -8.72 -3.44
CA ILE A 48 -0.04 -8.17 -4.26
C ILE A 48 -0.56 -7.40 -5.48
N PHE A 49 -1.65 -7.88 -6.09
CA PHE A 49 -2.29 -7.17 -7.20
C PHE A 49 -3.10 -5.97 -6.71
N ALA A 50 -3.77 -6.09 -5.56
CA ALA A 50 -4.56 -5.02 -4.95
C ALA A 50 -3.68 -3.83 -4.55
N GLN A 51 -2.49 -4.07 -3.99
CA GLN A 51 -1.51 -3.04 -3.67
C GLN A 51 -1.06 -2.24 -4.91
N ARG A 52 -1.11 -2.84 -6.10
CA ARG A 52 -0.85 -2.18 -7.39
C ARG A 52 -2.11 -1.58 -8.03
N GLY A 53 -3.22 -1.55 -7.30
CA GLY A 53 -4.49 -0.99 -7.73
C GLY A 53 -5.24 -1.79 -8.78
N ARG A 54 -4.97 -3.09 -8.92
CA ARG A 54 -5.73 -3.94 -9.86
C ARG A 54 -7.21 -4.01 -9.43
N PRO A 55 -8.17 -3.70 -10.31
CA PRO A 55 -9.59 -3.93 -10.03
C PRO A 55 -9.96 -5.41 -10.10
N PHE A 56 -10.88 -5.84 -9.22
CA PHE A 56 -11.38 -7.22 -9.19
C PHE A 56 -12.81 -7.30 -9.73
N LYS A 57 -13.07 -8.27 -10.62
CA LYS A 57 -14.40 -8.51 -11.20
C LYS A 57 -15.24 -9.49 -10.37
N THR A 58 -14.60 -10.41 -9.67
CA THR A 58 -15.30 -11.38 -8.82
C THR A 58 -15.84 -10.69 -7.58
N TYR A 59 -17.12 -10.94 -7.26
CA TYR A 59 -17.80 -10.32 -6.13
C TYR A 59 -17.01 -10.46 -4.82
N GLU A 60 -16.53 -11.66 -4.50
CA GLU A 60 -15.79 -11.95 -3.27
C GLU A 60 -14.54 -11.08 -3.11
N LEU A 61 -13.65 -11.09 -4.11
CA LEU A 61 -12.42 -10.28 -4.09
C LEU A 61 -12.73 -8.78 -4.12
N ASN A 62 -13.72 -8.36 -4.91
CA ASN A 62 -14.10 -6.97 -4.99
C ASN A 62 -14.60 -6.45 -3.65
N ASN A 63 -15.51 -7.20 -3.01
CA ASN A 63 -16.07 -6.85 -1.71
C ASN A 63 -14.98 -6.85 -0.61
N TYR A 64 -14.10 -7.87 -0.62
CA TYR A 64 -13.00 -7.94 0.35
C TYR A 64 -12.05 -6.76 0.20
N PHE A 65 -11.48 -6.50 -0.99
CA PHE A 65 -10.48 -5.45 -1.13
C PHE A 65 -11.07 -4.03 -1.04
N ARG A 66 -12.31 -3.80 -1.52
CA ARG A 66 -12.98 -2.51 -1.31
C ARG A 66 -13.27 -2.18 0.14
N SER A 67 -13.30 -3.18 1.03
CA SER A 67 -13.43 -2.96 2.47
C SER A 67 -12.11 -2.57 3.15
N GLN A 68 -10.98 -2.58 2.43
CA GLN A 68 -9.68 -2.21 2.96
C GLN A 68 -9.39 -0.73 2.71
N ASP A 69 -9.09 0.03 3.77
CA ASP A 69 -8.84 1.48 3.67
C ASP A 69 -7.64 1.85 2.77
N TRP A 70 -6.68 0.93 2.62
CA TRP A 70 -5.48 1.12 1.81
C TRP A 70 -5.69 0.81 0.31
N TYR A 71 -6.79 0.15 -0.07
CA TYR A 71 -6.99 -0.30 -1.45
C TYR A 71 -7.55 0.84 -2.32
N GLN A 72 -6.78 1.20 -3.35
CA GLN A 72 -7.17 2.19 -4.34
C GLN A 72 -7.07 1.58 -5.73
N ILE A 73 -8.12 1.72 -6.54
CA ILE A 73 -8.09 1.22 -7.93
C ILE A 73 -7.21 2.16 -8.75
N GLY A 74 -6.25 1.58 -9.48
CA GLY A 74 -5.43 2.31 -10.44
C GLY A 74 -6.29 2.79 -11.60
N VAL A 75 -6.21 4.08 -11.89
CA VAL A 75 -6.97 4.72 -12.97
C VAL A 75 -5.99 5.08 -14.08
N ASN A 76 -6.31 4.73 -15.32
CA ASN A 76 -5.53 5.11 -16.50
C ASN A 76 -5.67 6.62 -16.77
N GLU A 77 -4.79 7.19 -17.62
CA GLU A 77 -4.82 8.62 -17.98
C GLU A 77 -6.17 9.07 -18.58
N ASP A 78 -6.91 8.15 -19.20
CA ASP A 78 -8.23 8.36 -19.80
C ASP A 78 -9.40 8.20 -18.81
N GLY A 79 -9.11 7.96 -17.52
CA GLY A 79 -10.13 7.78 -16.47
C GLY A 79 -10.72 6.37 -16.40
N THR A 80 -10.22 5.41 -17.20
CA THR A 80 -10.69 4.01 -17.16
C THR A 80 -10.00 3.20 -16.05
N VAL A 81 -10.67 2.13 -15.61
CA VAL A 81 -10.21 1.15 -14.61
C VAL A 81 -10.20 -0.26 -15.18
#